data_AF-A0A5M4BA76-F1
#
_entry.id   AF-A0A5M4BA76-F1
#
_cell.length_a   1.000
_cell.length_b   1.000
_cell.length_c   1.000
_cell.angle_alpha   90.00
_cell.angle_beta   90.00
_cell.angle_gamma   90.00
#
_symmetry.space_group_name_H-M   'P 1'
#
loop_
_entity.id
_entity.type
_entity.pdbx_description
1 polymer ?
#
loop_
_entity_poly.entity_id
_entity_poly.type
_entity_poly.pdbx_seq_one_letter_code
_entity_poly.pdbx_strand_id
1 'polypeptide(L)'
;MNLHTIFTENFSLNKEIVIPRGAFLKTPDTKDTHIYFVKEGSLKIGFFTENEEKILRFGYENDVITALDSFITEQKSKIVYSGNQKVSFGGGL
;
A
#
# COMPACT_ATOMS: atom_id res chain seq x y z
N MET A 1 -19.93 -14.34 2.37
CA MET A 1 -18.48 -14.14 2.55
C MET A 1 -18.19 -12.66 2.38
N ASN A 2 -17.44 -12.03 3.29
CA ASN A 2 -17.14 -10.60 3.18
C ASN A 2 -15.77 -10.37 2.51
N LEU A 3 -15.53 -9.15 2.01
CA LEU A 3 -14.28 -8.79 1.33
C LEU A 3 -13.04 -9.00 2.23
N HIS A 4 -13.16 -8.73 3.53
CA HIS A 4 -12.06 -8.93 4.47
C HIS A 4 -11.59 -10.39 4.53
N THR A 5 -12.52 -11.36 4.57
CA THR A 5 -12.21 -12.80 4.52
C THR A 5 -11.51 -13.16 3.22
N ILE A 6 -12.03 -12.69 2.07
CA ILE A 6 -11.44 -12.96 0.75
C ILE A 6 -9.99 -12.46 0.72
N PHE A 7 -9.72 -11.24 1.18
CA PHE A 7 -8.37 -10.69 1.16
C PHE A 7 -7.41 -11.43 2.09
N THR A 8 -7.87 -11.77 3.30
CA THR A 8 -7.03 -12.43 4.31
C THR A 8 -6.61 -13.83 3.87
N GLU A 9 -7.55 -14.61 3.32
CA GLU A 9 -7.32 -16.01 2.94
C GLU A 9 -6.57 -16.14 1.61
N ASN A 10 -6.90 -15.30 0.61
CA ASN A 10 -6.32 -15.45 -0.73
C ASN A 10 -4.96 -14.77 -0.90
N PHE A 11 -4.66 -13.71 -0.12
CA PHE A 11 -3.42 -12.95 -0.26
C PHE A 11 -2.45 -13.11 0.91
N SER A 12 -2.74 -14.01 1.86
CA SER A 12 -1.83 -14.30 2.99
C SER A 12 -1.33 -13.05 3.72
N LEU A 13 -2.25 -12.23 4.23
CA LEU A 13 -1.96 -10.97 4.96
C LEU A 13 -1.41 -11.23 6.38
N ASN A 14 -0.38 -12.07 6.52
CA ASN A 14 0.14 -12.54 7.81
C ASN A 14 1.42 -11.82 8.26
N LYS A 15 2.01 -10.96 7.43
CA LYS A 15 3.18 -10.15 7.78
C LYS A 15 2.71 -8.77 8.24
N GLU A 16 3.29 -8.27 9.33
CA GLU A 16 3.06 -6.90 9.80
C GLU A 16 4.32 -6.05 9.64
N ILE A 17 4.14 -4.78 9.31
CA ILE A 17 5.19 -3.78 9.30
C ILE A 17 4.69 -2.51 9.98
N VAL A 18 5.55 -1.94 10.83
CA VAL A 18 5.36 -0.61 11.43
C VAL A 18 6.23 0.37 10.66
N ILE A 19 5.62 1.42 10.14
CA ILE A 19 6.27 2.45 9.35
C ILE A 19 6.45 3.68 10.23
N PRO A 20 7.70 4.12 10.49
CA PRO A 20 7.96 5.32 11.27
C PRO A 20 7.42 6.56 10.58
N ARG A 21 7.06 7.57 11.38
CA ARG A 21 6.57 8.85 10.87
C ARG A 21 7.49 9.46 9.82
N GLY A 22 6.95 9.66 8.63
CA GLY A 22 7.65 10.28 7.49
C GLY A 22 8.47 9.31 6.66
N ALA A 23 8.49 8.02 7.02
CA ALA A 23 9.12 6.99 6.21
C ALA A 23 8.22 6.56 5.04
N PHE A 24 8.85 5.97 4.03
CA PHE A 24 8.18 5.40 2.87
C PHE A 24 8.03 3.89 3.05
N LEU A 25 6.84 3.38 2.78
CA LEU A 25 6.58 1.94 2.62
C LEU A 25 6.93 1.48 1.20
N LYS A 26 6.62 2.31 0.20
CA LYS A 26 6.95 2.08 -1.21
C LYS A 26 7.48 3.39 -1.80
N THR A 27 8.61 3.31 -2.51
CA THR A 27 9.19 4.42 -3.27
C THR A 27 8.72 4.41 -4.73
N PRO A 28 8.85 5.54 -5.46
CA PRO A 28 8.55 5.59 -6.89
C PRO A 28 9.35 4.58 -7.72
N ASP A 29 8.83 4.25 -8.90
CA ASP A 29 9.52 3.48 -9.95
C ASP A 29 10.01 2.08 -9.51
N THR A 30 9.32 1.51 -8.53
CA THR A 30 9.46 0.13 -8.07
C THR A 30 8.26 -0.71 -8.48
N LYS A 31 8.50 -2.00 -8.74
CA LYS A 31 7.44 -3.02 -8.84
C LYS A 31 6.91 -3.28 -7.43
N ASP A 32 5.59 -3.29 -7.27
CA ASP A 32 4.92 -3.64 -6.03
C ASP A 32 3.64 -4.43 -6.31
N THR A 33 3.70 -5.72 -6.04
CA THR A 33 2.61 -6.69 -6.22
C THR A 33 2.01 -7.12 -4.88
N HIS A 34 2.15 -6.29 -3.84
CA HIS A 34 1.58 -6.56 -2.53
C HIS A 34 0.22 -5.87 -2.36
N ILE A 35 -0.58 -6.46 -1.48
CA ILE A 35 -1.79 -5.89 -0.93
C ILE A 35 -1.51 -5.58 0.53
N TYR A 36 -1.84 -4.36 0.94
CA TYR A 36 -1.66 -3.85 2.29
C TYR A 36 -3.03 -3.59 2.91
N PHE A 37 -3.23 -4.06 4.13
CA PHE A 37 -4.38 -3.77 4.96
C PHE A 37 -3.94 -2.91 6.13
N VAL A 38 -4.52 -1.72 6.27
CA VAL A 38 -4.15 -0.78 7.32
C VAL A 38 -4.76 -1.22 8.64
N LYS A 39 -3.90 -1.53 9.60
CA LYS A 39 -4.30 -1.93 10.96
C LYS A 39 -4.47 -0.74 11.89
N GLU A 40 -3.66 0.30 11.72
CA GLU A 40 -3.67 1.49 12.58
C GLU A 40 -2.99 2.67 11.88
N GLY A 41 -3.51 3.89 12.08
CA GLY A 41 -2.90 5.13 11.59
C GLY A 41 -3.39 5.57 10.20
N SER A 42 -2.58 6.38 9.50
CA SER A 42 -2.93 6.95 8.20
C SER A 42 -1.76 6.84 7.20
N LEU A 43 -2.01 6.27 6.03
CA LEU A 43 -1.07 6.18 4.90
C LEU A 43 -1.43 7.18 3.82
N LYS A 44 -0.52 8.08 3.49
CA LYS A 44 -0.63 8.98 2.34
C LYS A 44 -0.21 8.22 1.09
N ILE A 45 -1.11 8.17 0.11
CA ILE A 45 -0.90 7.54 -1.19
C ILE A 45 -0.85 8.63 -2.24
N GLY A 46 0.21 8.64 -3.04
CA GLY A 46 0.41 9.67 -4.04
C GLY A 46 1.46 9.28 -5.06
N PHE A 47 1.94 10.27 -5.79
CA PHE A 47 3.05 10.16 -6.71
C PHE A 47 3.75 11.52 -6.83
N PHE A 48 4.99 11.51 -7.31
CA PHE A 48 5.73 12.73 -7.58
C PHE A 48 5.57 13.15 -9.04
N THR A 49 5.38 14.44 -9.25
CA THR A 49 5.57 15.12 -10.52
C THR A 49 6.85 15.96 -10.46
N GLU A 50 7.24 16.60 -11.57
CA GLU A 50 8.43 17.47 -11.59
C GLU A 50 8.36 18.61 -10.56
N ASN A 51 7.15 19.09 -10.26
CA ASN A 51 6.95 20.31 -9.48
C ASN A 51 6.52 20.06 -8.03
N GLU A 52 5.91 18.92 -7.75
CA GLU A 52 5.30 18.64 -6.45
C GLU A 52 4.88 17.18 -6.28
N GLU A 53 4.62 16.81 -5.02
CA GLU A 53 3.89 15.60 -4.66
C GLU A 53 2.38 15.79 -4.92
N LYS A 54 1.77 14.83 -5.61
CA LYS A 54 0.32 14.75 -5.80
C LYS A 54 -0.25 13.66 -4.91
N ILE A 55 -1.15 14.05 -4.02
CA ILE A 55 -1.87 13.12 -3.16
C ILE A 55 -3.06 12.57 -3.95
N LEU A 56 -3.13 11.25 -4.07
CA LEU A 56 -4.25 10.55 -4.69
C LEU A 56 -5.35 10.27 -3.65
N ARG A 57 -4.95 9.72 -2.49
CA ARG A 57 -5.85 9.49 -1.35
C ARG A 57 -5.06 9.26 -0.06
N PHE A 58 -5.77 9.24 1.05
CA PHE A 58 -5.29 8.67 2.30
C PHE A 58 -5.95 7.31 2.52
N GLY A 59 -5.19 6.36 3.05
CA GLY A 59 -5.71 5.10 3.58
C GLY A 59 -5.72 5.13 5.09
N TYR A 60 -6.85 4.73 5.68
CA TYR A 60 -7.09 4.70 7.12
C TYR A 60 -7.31 3.27 7.60
N GLU A 61 -7.50 3.09 8.91
CA GLU A 61 -7.84 1.80 9.49
C GLU A 61 -8.97 1.10 8.72
N ASN A 62 -8.77 -0.19 8.43
CA ASN A 62 -9.64 -1.04 7.62
C ASN A 62 -9.65 -0.78 6.11
N ASP A 63 -8.82 0.15 5.60
CA ASP A 63 -8.60 0.27 4.17
C ASP A 63 -7.64 -0.79 3.63
N VAL A 64 -7.95 -1.24 2.41
CA VAL A 64 -7.04 -2.01 1.57
C VAL A 64 -6.33 -1.06 0.60
N ILE A 65 -5.02 -1.20 0.48
CA ILE A 65 -4.13 -0.37 -0.34
C ILE A 65 -3.26 -1.27 -1.21
N THR A 66 -3.06 -0.87 -2.46
CA THR A 66 -2.16 -1.54 -3.40
C THR A 66 -1.81 -0.58 -4.54
N ALA A 67 -0.72 -0.86 -5.26
CA ALA A 67 -0.35 -0.16 -6.49
C ALA A 67 -1.01 -0.93 -7.62
N LEU A 68 -2.31 -0.68 -7.82
CA LEU A 68 -3.14 -1.54 -8.67
C LEU A 68 -2.58 -1.72 -10.09
N ASP A 69 -1.97 -0.67 -10.63
CA ASP A 69 -1.26 -0.70 -11.91
C ASP A 69 -0.09 -1.69 -11.89
N SER A 70 0.78 -1.62 -10.88
CA SER A 70 1.90 -2.55 -10.71
C SER A 70 1.43 -3.96 -10.40
N PHE A 71 0.39 -4.10 -9.59
CA PHE A 71 -0.17 -5.38 -9.18
C PHE A 71 -0.71 -6.17 -10.37
N ILE A 72 -1.41 -5.51 -11.30
CA ILE A 72 -1.99 -6.16 -12.49
C ILE A 72 -0.94 -6.38 -13.59
N THR A 73 -0.09 -5.39 -13.84
CA THR A 73 0.82 -5.42 -15.00
C THR A 73 2.19 -6.02 -14.69
N GLU A 74 2.50 -6.21 -13.41
CA GLU A 74 3.81 -6.56 -12.90
C GLU A 74 4.93 -5.57 -13.28
N GLN A 75 4.57 -4.38 -13.78
CA GLN A 75 5.50 -3.32 -14.14
C GLN A 75 5.74 -2.37 -12.98
N LYS A 76 6.75 -1.52 -13.11
CA LYS A 76 7.03 -0.44 -12.14
C LYS A 76 5.86 0.53 -12.05
N SER A 77 5.56 0.99 -10.85
CA SER A 77 4.54 2.03 -10.60
C SER A 77 5.14 3.26 -9.96
N LYS A 78 4.60 4.42 -10.36
CA LYS A 78 4.90 5.73 -9.78
C LYS A 78 4.23 5.96 -8.43
N ILE A 79 3.32 5.07 -8.02
CA ILE A 79 2.63 5.18 -6.74
C ILE A 79 3.64 5.09 -5.59
N VAL A 80 3.41 5.91 -4.58
CA VAL A 80 4.22 6.04 -3.37
C VAL A 80 3.30 5.91 -2.17
N TYR A 81 3.80 5.29 -1.10
CA TYR A 81 3.13 5.32 0.19
C TYR A 81 4.05 5.83 1.29
N SER A 82 3.55 6.76 2.09
CA SER A 82 4.28 7.32 3.23
C SER A 82 3.35 7.61 4.41
N GLY A 83 3.86 7.58 5.64
CA GLY A 83 3.03 7.97 6.80
C GLY A 83 3.62 7.55 8.14
N ASN A 84 2.72 7.28 9.08
CA ASN A 84 3.02 6.70 10.40
C ASN A 84 1.93 5.68 10.71
N GLN A 85 2.20 4.38 10.60
CA GLN A 85 1.15 3.36 10.67
C GLN A 85 1.69 1.97 10.96
N LYS A 86 0.77 1.09 11.38
CA LYS A 86 0.94 -0.36 11.31
C LYS A 86 0.10 -0.89 10.15
N VAL A 87 0.71 -1.65 9.25
CA VAL A 87 0.01 -2.31 8.14
C VAL A 87 0.34 -3.80 8.13
N SER A 88 -0.65 -4.63 7.82
CA SER A 88 -0.42 -6.03 7.47
C SER A 88 -0.36 -6.16 5.95
N PHE A 89 0.54 -6.98 5.42
CA PHE A 89 0.71 -7.12 3.98
C PHE A 89 0.92 -8.57 3.57
N GLY A 90 0.62 -8.82 2.31
CA GLY A 90 0.71 -10.11 1.63
C GLY A 90 0.55 -9.92 0.12
N GLY A 91 0.47 -11.00 -0.64
CA GLY A 91 0.47 -10.96 -2.11
C GLY A 91 1.87 -11.06 -2.72
N GLY A 92 1.87 -11.21 -4.04
CA GLY A 92 2.94 -11.83 -4.83
C GLY A 92 2.34 -12.99 -5.61
N LEU A 93 2.32 -12.86 -6.94
CA LEU A 93 2.18 -14.00 -7.84
C LEU A 93 3.49 -14.79 -7.85
#